data_AF-A0AA45W597-F1
#
_entry.id   AF-A0AA45W597-F1
#
_cell.length_a   1.000
_cell.length_b   1.000
_cell.length_c   1.000
_cell.angle_alpha   90.00
_cell.angle_beta   90.00
_cell.angle_gamma   90.00
#
_symmetry.space_group_name_H-M   'P 1'
#
loop_
_entity.id
_entity.type
_entity.pdbx_description
1 polymer ?
#
loop_
_entity_poly.entity_id
_entity_poly.type
_entity_poly.pdbx_seq_one_letter_code
_entity_poly.pdbx_strand_id
1 'polypeptide(L)'
;MNTPEWLKPGIYGALTGAVFVAIVGFTWGGWVTGGGANKMAMDMAHDDVIAALVPVCVDMSRSDTDRASKIATIQEASTYQRRSALMETGWATVPGSEEPNRDLAQACVTALELDAA
;
A
#
# COMPACT_ATOMS: atom_id res chain seq x y z
N MET A 1 -55.91 -1.46 -9.91
CA MET A 1 -55.00 -1.27 -8.76
C MET A 1 -54.96 0.23 -8.48
N ASN A 2 -55.54 0.68 -7.36
CA ASN A 2 -55.59 2.09 -6.97
C ASN A 2 -54.33 2.42 -6.18
N THR A 3 -53.36 3.10 -6.79
CA THR A 3 -52.24 3.67 -6.03
C THR A 3 -52.75 4.91 -5.29
N PRO A 4 -52.59 4.98 -3.97
CA PRO A 4 -53.12 6.11 -3.21
C PRO A 4 -52.30 7.38 -3.50
N GLU A 5 -52.98 8.53 -3.56
CA GLU A 5 -52.41 9.79 -4.08
C GLU A 5 -51.21 10.31 -3.27
N TRP A 6 -51.13 9.96 -1.99
CA TRP A 6 -50.01 10.28 -1.09
C TRP A 6 -48.72 9.49 -1.37
N LEU A 7 -48.80 8.40 -2.15
CA LEU A 7 -47.64 7.55 -2.44
C LEU A 7 -46.60 8.26 -3.32
N LYS A 8 -47.06 9.05 -4.30
CA LYS A 8 -46.17 9.81 -5.20
C LYS A 8 -45.23 10.75 -4.44
N PRO A 9 -45.71 11.68 -3.61
CA PRO A 9 -44.82 12.57 -2.85
C PRO A 9 -43.98 11.81 -1.81
N GLY A 10 -44.51 10.72 -1.22
CA GLY A 10 -43.76 9.88 -0.29
C GLY A 10 -42.51 9.24 -0.92
N ILE A 11 -42.59 8.75 -2.15
CA ILE A 11 -41.44 8.19 -2.88
C ILE A 11 -40.37 9.24 -3.13
N TYR A 12 -40.75 10.45 -3.55
CA TYR A 12 -39.77 11.53 -3.76
C TYR A 12 -39.06 11.92 -2.47
N GLY A 13 -39.78 12.04 -1.35
CA GLY A 13 -39.19 12.31 -0.05
C GLY A 13 -38.20 11.24 0.40
N ALA A 14 -38.53 9.96 0.20
CA ALA A 14 -37.64 8.85 0.52
C ALA A 14 -36.36 8.87 -0.32
N LEU A 15 -36.46 9.15 -1.63
CA LEU A 15 -35.29 9.25 -2.51
C LEU A 15 -34.38 10.43 -2.10
N THR A 16 -34.94 11.61 -1.87
CA THR A 16 -34.16 12.78 -1.45
C THR A 16 -33.50 12.56 -0.08
N GLY A 17 -34.22 11.95 0.87
CA GLY A 17 -33.66 11.59 2.17
C GLY A 17 -32.51 10.59 2.07
N ALA A 18 -32.66 9.54 1.26
CA ALA A 18 -31.61 8.54 1.05
C ALA A 18 -30.34 9.16 0.45
N VAL A 19 -30.48 10.05 -0.54
CA VAL A 19 -29.36 10.78 -1.14
C VAL A 19 -28.67 11.66 -0.10
N PHE A 20 -29.43 12.40 0.71
CA PHE A 20 -28.86 13.27 1.74
C PHE A 20 -28.06 12.48 2.79
N VAL A 21 -28.61 11.37 3.28
CA VAL A 21 -27.91 10.47 4.22
C VAL A 21 -26.65 9.89 3.60
N ALA A 22 -26.70 9.45 2.33
CA ALA A 22 -25.52 8.94 1.65
C ALA A 22 -24.42 9.99 1.55
N ILE A 23 -24.73 11.22 1.13
CA ILE A 23 -23.73 12.30 1.02
C ILE A 23 -23.08 12.58 2.37
N VAL A 24 -23.89 12.73 3.43
CA VAL A 24 -23.36 12.99 4.78
C VAL A 24 -22.53 11.80 5.28
N GLY A 25 -23.02 10.58 5.10
CA GLY A 25 -22.35 9.35 5.53
C GLY A 25 -20.99 9.15 4.86
N PHE A 26 -20.92 9.29 3.53
CA PHE A 26 -19.69 9.06 2.76
C PHE A 26 -18.71 10.23 2.78
N THR A 27 -19.17 11.46 3.08
CA THR A 27 -18.27 12.63 3.14
C THR A 27 -17.71 12.85 4.54
N TRP A 28 -18.54 12.81 5.57
CA TRP A 28 -18.15 13.12 6.95
C TRP A 28 -18.36 11.97 7.93
N GLY A 29 -19.35 11.12 7.68
CA GLY A 29 -19.67 9.98 8.56
C GLY A 29 -18.68 8.82 8.49
N GLY A 30 -17.65 8.90 7.64
CA GLY A 30 -16.64 7.85 7.47
C GLY A 30 -17.18 6.57 6.87
N TRP A 31 -18.34 6.60 6.20
CA TRP A 31 -18.86 5.43 5.52
C TRP A 31 -17.94 5.03 4.37
N VAL A 32 -17.70 3.73 4.27
CA VAL A 32 -16.94 3.13 3.18
C VAL A 32 -17.74 1.95 2.65
N THR A 33 -17.65 1.69 1.35
CA THR A 33 -18.26 0.50 0.76
C THR A 33 -17.47 -0.74 1.16
N GLY A 34 -18.10 -1.92 1.20
CA GLY A 34 -17.39 -3.15 1.59
C GLY A 34 -16.13 -3.42 0.76
N GLY A 35 -16.16 -3.14 -0.55
CA GLY A 35 -14.98 -3.25 -1.42
C GLY A 35 -13.89 -2.23 -1.08
N GLY A 36 -14.26 -0.99 -0.76
CA GLY A 36 -13.33 0.04 -0.31
C GLY A 36 -12.69 -0.30 1.04
N ALA A 37 -13.48 -0.83 1.99
CA ALA A 37 -13.00 -1.27 3.29
C ALA A 37 -11.98 -2.40 3.16
N ASN A 38 -12.27 -3.40 2.31
CA ASN A 38 -11.37 -4.51 2.06
C ASN A 38 -10.06 -4.04 1.41
N LYS A 39 -10.14 -3.16 0.40
CA LYS A 39 -8.94 -2.61 -0.24
C LYS A 39 -8.08 -1.83 0.76
N MET A 40 -8.70 -0.96 1.57
CA MET A 40 -8.00 -0.20 2.60
C MET A 40 -7.31 -1.13 3.60
N ALA A 41 -8.00 -2.18 4.07
CA ALA A 41 -7.42 -3.15 4.99
C ALA A 41 -6.24 -3.92 4.36
N MET A 42 -6.34 -4.30 3.09
CA MET A 42 -5.26 -4.98 2.38
C MET A 42 -4.05 -4.07 2.16
N ASP A 43 -4.27 -2.81 1.75
CA ASP A 43 -3.19 -1.83 1.56
C ASP A 43 -2.46 -1.58 2.90
N MET A 44 -3.20 -1.40 4.01
CA MET A 44 -2.61 -1.26 5.34
C MET A 44 -1.82 -2.50 5.77
N ALA A 45 -2.38 -3.70 5.58
CA ALA A 45 -1.70 -4.94 5.93
C ALA A 45 -0.42 -5.14 5.10
N HIS A 46 -0.45 -4.77 3.82
CA HIS A 46 0.72 -4.80 2.96
C HIS A 46 1.81 -3.87 3.48
N ASP A 47 1.48 -2.60 3.74
CA ASP A 47 2.42 -1.60 4.25
C ASP A 47 3.04 -2.02 5.59
N ASP A 48 2.23 -2.56 6.51
CA ASP A 48 2.71 -3.05 7.81
C ASP A 48 3.64 -4.26 7.66
N VAL A 49 3.34 -5.18 6.72
CA VAL A 49 4.22 -6.31 6.40
C VAL A 49 5.54 -5.81 5.82
N ILE A 50 5.51 -4.83 4.91
CA ILE A 50 6.74 -4.22 4.37
C ILE A 50 7.55 -3.61 5.50
N ALA A 51 6.94 -2.80 6.37
CA ALA A 51 7.61 -2.17 7.51
C ALA A 51 8.24 -3.20 8.46
N ALA A 52 7.56 -4.31 8.72
CA ALA A 52 8.06 -5.41 9.54
C ALA A 52 9.22 -6.18 8.87
N LEU A 53 9.29 -6.20 7.54
CA LEU A 53 10.33 -6.88 6.77
C LEU A 53 11.55 -6.01 6.48
N VAL A 54 11.47 -4.68 6.59
CA VAL A 54 12.65 -3.79 6.43
C VAL A 54 13.83 -4.22 7.33
N PRO A 55 13.64 -4.51 8.63
CA PRO A 55 14.73 -5.01 9.48
C PRO A 55 15.34 -6.31 8.96
N VAL A 56 14.55 -7.19 8.34
CA VAL A 56 15.04 -8.43 7.72
C VAL A 56 15.93 -8.12 6.53
N CYS A 57 15.52 -7.18 5.65
CA CYS A 57 16.36 -6.75 4.53
C CYS A 57 17.70 -6.18 5.02
N VAL A 58 17.67 -5.36 6.08
CA VAL A 58 18.89 -4.80 6.68
C VAL A 58 19.77 -5.90 7.27
N ASP A 59 19.20 -6.88 7.95
CA ASP A 59 19.95 -8.01 8.50
C ASP A 59 20.57 -8.89 7.41
N MET A 60 19.81 -9.19 6.35
CA MET A 60 20.31 -9.87 5.15
C MET A 60 21.50 -9.13 4.56
N SER A 61 21.41 -7.79 4.40
CA SER A 61 22.52 -6.98 3.92
C SER A 61 23.75 -7.09 4.82
N ARG A 62 23.58 -7.17 6.14
CA ARG A 62 24.69 -7.28 7.12
C ARG A 62 25.35 -8.66 7.09
N SER A 63 24.58 -9.70 6.83
CA SER A 63 25.08 -11.08 6.71
C SER A 63 25.76 -11.38 5.37
N ASP A 64 25.56 -10.51 4.37
CA ASP A 64 26.11 -10.68 3.02
C ASP A 64 27.62 -10.38 2.99
N THR A 65 28.41 -11.33 2.50
CA THR A 65 29.86 -11.17 2.34
C THR A 65 30.23 -10.10 1.33
N ASP A 66 29.37 -9.88 0.32
CA ASP A 66 29.55 -8.90 -0.76
C ASP A 66 28.79 -7.60 -0.49
N ARG A 67 28.40 -7.35 0.77
CA ARG A 67 27.63 -6.15 1.16
C ARG A 67 28.23 -4.85 0.61
N ALA A 68 29.54 -4.67 0.78
CA ALA A 68 30.21 -3.42 0.41
C ALA A 68 30.18 -3.17 -1.10
N SER A 69 30.44 -4.20 -1.92
CA SER A 69 30.40 -4.08 -3.37
C SER A 69 28.97 -3.86 -3.88
N LYS A 70 28.00 -4.60 -3.35
CA LYS A 70 26.57 -4.44 -3.69
C LYS A 70 26.05 -3.05 -3.32
N ILE A 71 26.38 -2.53 -2.13
CA ILE A 71 26.01 -1.16 -1.74
C ILE A 71 26.62 -0.13 -2.68
N ALA A 72 27.90 -0.27 -3.04
CA ALA A 72 28.55 0.64 -3.99
C ALA A 72 27.83 0.64 -5.35
N THR A 73 27.49 -0.54 -5.89
CA THR A 73 26.72 -0.66 -7.14
C THR A 73 25.34 0.00 -7.04
N ILE A 74 24.63 -0.16 -5.92
CA ILE A 74 23.32 0.49 -5.71
C ILE A 74 23.47 2.01 -5.64
N GLN A 75 24.51 2.54 -4.97
CA GLN A 75 24.73 3.99 -4.87
C GLN A 75 25.09 4.61 -6.22
N GLU A 76 25.90 3.92 -7.03
CA GLU A 76 26.27 4.31 -8.39
C GLU A 76 25.08 4.30 -9.36
N ALA A 77 24.07 3.45 -9.09
CA ALA A 77 22.85 3.44 -9.87
C ALA A 77 22.06 4.76 -9.72
N SER A 78 21.41 5.19 -10.80
CA SER A 78 20.52 6.34 -10.76
C SER A 78 19.38 6.13 -9.76
N THR A 79 18.84 7.21 -9.17
CA THR A 79 17.76 7.15 -8.17
C THR A 79 16.59 6.25 -8.59
N TYR A 80 16.22 6.27 -9.88
CA TYR A 80 15.15 5.42 -10.42
C TYR A 80 15.51 3.93 -10.52
N GLN A 81 16.80 3.61 -10.57
CA GLN A 81 17.34 2.25 -10.68
C GLN A 81 17.76 1.66 -9.34
N ARG A 82 17.98 2.46 -8.29
CA ARG A 82 18.44 1.97 -6.97
C ARG A 82 17.58 0.85 -6.42
N ARG A 83 16.26 0.98 -6.51
CA ARG A 83 15.32 -0.08 -6.12
C ARG A 83 15.55 -1.37 -6.92
N SER A 84 15.74 -1.28 -8.24
CA SER A 84 16.00 -2.45 -9.08
C SER A 84 17.34 -3.09 -8.76
N ALA A 85 18.39 -2.28 -8.59
CA ALA A 85 19.70 -2.75 -8.17
C ALA A 85 19.65 -3.45 -6.80
N LEU A 86 18.85 -2.93 -5.85
CA LEU A 86 18.64 -3.59 -4.56
C LEU A 86 17.89 -4.92 -4.73
N MET A 87 16.87 -5.01 -5.58
CA MET A 87 16.20 -6.29 -5.85
C MET A 87 17.15 -7.34 -6.42
N GLU A 88 18.08 -6.95 -7.29
CA GLU A 88 19.10 -7.85 -7.87
C GLU A 88 20.05 -8.44 -6.81
N THR A 89 20.21 -7.79 -5.65
CA THR A 89 21.00 -8.35 -4.54
C THR A 89 20.34 -9.53 -3.84
N GLY A 90 19.02 -9.67 -3.98
CA GLY A 90 18.18 -10.63 -3.25
C GLY A 90 17.76 -10.17 -1.84
N TRP A 91 18.20 -9.01 -1.35
CA TRP A 91 17.86 -8.55 0.01
C TRP A 91 16.39 -8.17 0.20
N ALA A 92 15.68 -7.89 -0.89
CA ALA A 92 14.25 -7.59 -0.88
C ALA A 92 13.35 -8.81 -1.16
N THR A 93 13.90 -10.02 -1.15
CA THR A 93 13.11 -11.25 -1.31
C THR A 93 12.60 -11.71 0.05
N VAL A 94 11.27 -11.74 0.20
CA VAL A 94 10.62 -12.18 1.43
C VAL A 94 10.89 -13.66 1.66
N PRO A 95 11.18 -14.11 2.89
CA PRO A 95 11.31 -15.54 3.18
C PRO A 95 10.09 -16.33 2.72
N GLY A 96 10.29 -17.32 1.85
CA GLY A 96 9.21 -18.12 1.24
C GLY A 96 8.66 -17.59 -0.09
N SER A 97 9.16 -16.44 -0.57
CA SER A 97 8.94 -15.94 -1.93
C SER A 97 10.14 -16.25 -2.83
N GLU A 98 9.89 -16.52 -4.11
CA GLU A 98 10.93 -16.62 -5.14
C GLU A 98 11.25 -15.27 -5.78
N GLU A 99 10.29 -14.34 -5.75
CA GLU A 99 10.41 -13.02 -6.38
C GLU A 99 10.70 -11.93 -5.33
N PRO A 100 11.56 -10.95 -5.68
CA PRO A 100 11.83 -9.80 -4.83
C PRO A 100 10.64 -8.84 -4.79
N ASN A 101 10.38 -8.26 -3.62
CA ASN A 101 9.30 -7.31 -3.41
C ASN A 101 9.80 -5.87 -3.65
N ARG A 102 9.15 -5.15 -4.57
CA ARG A 102 9.53 -3.79 -4.96
C ARG A 102 9.38 -2.76 -3.83
N ASP A 103 8.33 -2.89 -3.03
CA ASP A 103 8.05 -1.95 -1.95
C ASP A 103 9.02 -2.16 -0.78
N LEU A 104 9.34 -3.43 -0.49
CA LEU A 104 10.41 -3.78 0.45
C LEU A 104 11.76 -3.27 -0.04
N ALA A 105 12.06 -3.43 -1.33
CA ALA A 105 13.29 -2.90 -1.91
C ALA A 105 13.37 -1.38 -1.73
N GLN A 106 12.31 -0.65 -2.03
CA GLN A 106 12.29 0.80 -1.85
C GLN A 106 12.51 1.20 -0.38
N ALA A 107 11.78 0.57 0.53
CA ALA A 107 11.91 0.86 1.96
C ALA A 107 13.32 0.52 2.49
N CYS A 108 13.95 -0.52 1.95
CA CYS A 108 15.31 -0.91 2.31
C CYS A 108 16.38 0.03 1.74
N VAL A 109 16.21 0.56 0.53
CA VAL A 109 17.09 1.61 -0.02
C VAL A 109 17.06 2.83 0.92
N THR A 110 15.88 3.23 1.39
CA THR A 110 15.72 4.32 2.36
C THR A 110 16.35 4.00 3.71
N ALA A 111 16.11 2.80 4.27
CA ALA A 111 16.66 2.39 5.56
C ALA A 111 18.20 2.26 5.57
N LEU A 112 18.80 1.98 4.42
CA LEU A 112 20.26 1.93 4.23
C LEU A 112 20.85 3.29 3.81
N GLU A 113 20.03 4.35 3.76
CA GLU A 113 20.41 5.72 3.35
C GLU A 113 21.01 5.81 1.94
N LEU A 114 20.61 4.89 1.05
CA LEU A 114 21.14 4.81 -0.32
C LEU A 114 20.43 5.80 -1.26
N ASP A 115 19.35 6.43 -0.84
CA ASP A 115 18.61 7.46 -1.60
C ASP A 115 19.29 8.84 -1.56
N ALA A 116 20.14 9.11 -0.56
CA ALA A 116 20.69 10.43 -0.26
C ALA A 116 22.06 10.72 -0.91
N ALA A 117 22.67 9.71 -1.53
CA ALA A 117 23.95 9.82 -2.24
C ALA A 117 23.78 10.34 -3.67
#